data_AF-A0A9E3N1W5-F1
#
_entry.id   AF-A0A9E3N1W5-F1
#
_cell.length_a   1.000
_cell.length_b   1.000
_cell.length_c   1.000
_cell.angle_alpha   90.00
_cell.angle_beta   90.00
_cell.angle_gamma   90.00
#
_symmetry.space_group_name_H-M   'P 1'
#
loop_
_entity.id
_entity.type
_entity.pdbx_description
1 polymer ?
#
loop_
_entity_poly.entity_id
_entity_poly.type
_entity_poly.pdbx_seq_one_letter_code
_entity_poly.pdbx_strand_id
1 'polypeptide(L)'
;MDDLPPRSRDACVASPEVGDDNGAAPVAGGPTVVPSTRRVETVTAFPSCFETVPMPASFAQMPRVPQHPSRLRAWRFAAPLVIALTFPAPGRAKTPPPTAEIDAAQVAILRAEGADAEHYANEALLRARAALAQAQAALAARRKDDAVAQARLAAAEADYAQARSREIVLQDELARRRAEIVELRQKLDMAVAP
;
A
#
# COMPACT_ATOMS: atom_id res chain seq x y z
N MET A 1 25.36 31.95 36.03
CA MET A 1 25.01 33.35 36.32
C MET A 1 26.25 34.17 36.10
N ASP A 2 26.65 34.45 34.87
CA ASP A 2 25.95 35.04 33.71
C ASP A 2 26.72 36.33 33.46
N ASP A 3 27.43 36.43 32.34
CA ASP A 3 27.21 37.57 31.45
C ASP A 3 27.80 37.29 30.06
N LEU A 4 26.89 37.41 29.10
CA LEU A 4 27.06 37.19 27.66
C LEU A 4 27.67 38.45 26.96
N PRO A 5 27.93 38.43 25.64
CA PRO A 5 29.18 38.88 25.01
C PRO A 5 29.10 40.24 24.31
N PRO A 6 30.22 40.75 23.76
CA PRO A 6 30.19 41.78 22.74
C PRO A 6 30.38 41.24 21.31
N ARG A 7 29.38 41.59 20.49
CA ARG A 7 29.48 42.35 19.23
C ARG A 7 30.30 41.83 18.03
N SER A 8 29.52 41.67 16.95
CA SER A 8 29.53 42.49 15.72
C SER A 8 30.30 42.00 14.50
N ARG A 9 29.78 42.48 13.34
CA ARG A 9 30.32 42.54 11.97
C ARG A 9 29.89 41.37 11.08
N ASP A 10 29.24 41.52 9.92
CA ASP A 10 29.13 42.60 8.92
C ASP A 10 27.79 42.41 8.13
N ALA A 11 26.98 43.44 7.91
CA ALA A 11 26.89 44.21 6.65
C ALA A 11 26.90 43.38 5.35
N CYS A 12 25.79 43.34 4.62
CA CYS A 12 25.67 43.96 3.28
C CYS A 12 24.30 43.73 2.62
N VAL A 13 23.83 44.83 2.04
CA VAL A 13 22.58 45.11 1.32
C VAL A 13 22.53 44.41 -0.05
N ALA A 14 21.35 43.97 -0.50
CA ALA A 14 20.78 44.29 -1.82
C ALA A 14 19.44 43.57 -2.07
N SER A 15 18.35 44.33 -2.09
CA SER A 15 17.19 44.04 -2.96
C SER A 15 17.45 44.67 -4.33
N PRO A 16 16.86 44.12 -5.41
CA PRO A 16 15.76 44.89 -6.02
C PRO A 16 14.60 44.03 -6.56
N GLU A 17 13.49 44.74 -6.75
CA GLU A 17 12.27 44.34 -7.46
C GLU A 17 12.49 44.18 -8.99
N VAL A 18 11.38 43.97 -9.73
CA VAL A 18 11.20 43.90 -11.21
C VAL A 18 11.05 42.47 -11.73
N GLY A 19 10.02 42.07 -12.46
CA GLY A 19 8.85 42.75 -13.00
C GLY A 19 7.98 41.72 -13.76
N ASP A 20 6.67 41.93 -13.75
CA ASP A 20 5.72 41.24 -14.61
C ASP A 20 5.95 41.67 -16.08
N ASP A 21 6.15 40.71 -16.98
CA ASP A 21 6.03 40.94 -18.42
C ASP A 21 5.36 39.75 -19.13
N ASN A 22 4.39 40.12 -19.96
CA ASN A 22 3.41 39.29 -20.63
C ASN A 22 3.97 38.51 -21.83
N GLY A 23 3.38 37.33 -22.06
CA GLY A 23 2.89 36.85 -23.36
C GLY A 23 3.82 36.87 -24.59
N ALA A 24 4.29 35.69 -24.99
CA ALA A 24 4.50 35.36 -26.41
C ALA A 24 4.54 33.83 -26.63
N ALA A 25 3.47 33.29 -27.19
CA ALA A 25 3.56 32.16 -28.13
C ALA A 25 3.59 32.76 -29.56
N PRO A 26 3.80 32.00 -30.65
CA PRO A 26 4.30 30.63 -30.81
C PRO A 26 5.49 30.55 -31.82
N VAL A 27 6.43 29.61 -31.66
CA VAL A 27 7.27 29.19 -32.81
C VAL A 27 7.47 27.67 -32.79
N ALA A 28 7.20 27.13 -33.97
CA ALA A 28 7.24 25.74 -34.38
C ALA A 28 8.59 25.04 -34.15
N GLY A 29 8.51 23.71 -34.01
CA GLY A 29 9.64 22.82 -34.32
C GLY A 29 9.93 21.77 -33.25
N GLY A 30 9.08 20.75 -33.14
CA GLY A 30 9.39 19.56 -32.34
C GLY A 30 8.71 18.34 -32.95
N PRO A 31 9.45 17.31 -33.40
CA PRO A 31 8.90 16.21 -34.18
C PRO A 31 7.99 15.30 -33.35
N THR A 32 6.85 14.99 -33.97
CA THR A 32 5.83 14.03 -33.58
C THR A 32 6.46 12.65 -33.32
N VAL A 33 6.49 12.21 -32.05
CA VAL A 33 6.82 10.83 -31.70
C VAL A 33 5.55 9.99 -31.88
N VAL A 34 5.52 9.26 -33.00
CA VAL A 34 4.54 8.22 -33.30
C VAL A 34 4.81 7.01 -32.39
N PRO A 35 3.80 6.41 -31.73
CA PRO A 35 3.99 5.13 -31.06
C PRO A 35 4.15 4.02 -32.11
N SER A 36 5.41 3.58 -32.29
CA SER A 36 5.78 2.43 -33.13
C SER A 36 5.26 1.14 -32.49
N THR A 37 4.18 0.60 -33.05
CA THR A 37 3.72 -0.77 -32.80
C THR A 37 4.73 -1.74 -33.40
N ARG A 38 5.75 -2.12 -32.65
CA ARG A 38 6.67 -3.19 -33.05
C ARG A 38 6.04 -4.54 -32.73
N ARG A 39 5.24 -5.01 -33.68
CA ARG A 39 4.93 -6.43 -33.92
C ARG A 39 6.27 -7.17 -34.00
N VAL A 40 6.59 -7.96 -32.98
CA VAL A 40 7.71 -8.91 -33.06
C VAL A 40 7.22 -10.08 -33.88
N GLU A 41 7.63 -10.06 -35.15
CA GLU A 41 7.48 -11.16 -36.07
C GLU A 41 8.30 -12.34 -35.56
N THR A 42 7.61 -13.48 -35.57
CA THR A 42 8.12 -14.82 -35.34
C THR A 42 9.32 -15.11 -36.24
N VAL A 43 10.52 -15.09 -35.68
CA VAL A 43 11.71 -15.67 -36.31
C VAL A 43 11.63 -17.18 -36.18
N THR A 44 11.17 -17.81 -37.26
CA THR A 44 11.38 -19.22 -37.52
C THR A 44 12.82 -19.49 -37.95
N ALA A 45 13.30 -20.67 -37.57
CA ALA A 45 14.46 -21.39 -38.11
C ALA A 45 15.83 -21.08 -37.49
N PHE A 46 16.22 -21.94 -36.55
CA PHE A 46 17.59 -22.47 -36.51
C PHE A 46 17.54 -24.00 -36.43
N PRO A 47 18.33 -24.71 -37.26
CA PRO A 47 18.30 -26.16 -37.37
C PRO A 47 19.03 -26.88 -36.24
N SER A 48 18.45 -28.03 -35.94
CA SER A 48 18.93 -29.19 -35.18
C SER A 48 20.40 -29.57 -35.41
N CYS A 49 21.12 -29.77 -34.31
CA CYS A 49 22.12 -30.83 -34.12
C CYS A 49 22.50 -30.88 -32.64
N PHE A 50 21.73 -31.60 -31.82
CA PHE A 50 22.24 -32.17 -30.57
C PHE A 50 21.55 -33.50 -30.30
N GLU A 51 22.32 -34.55 -30.54
CA GLU A 51 22.40 -35.81 -29.79
C GLU A 51 21.14 -36.22 -28.99
N THR A 52 20.45 -37.24 -29.51
CA THR A 52 19.40 -37.97 -28.82
C THR A 52 19.99 -38.81 -27.67
N VAL A 53 19.83 -38.34 -26.44
CA VAL A 53 19.84 -39.20 -25.24
C VAL A 53 18.39 -39.53 -24.89
N PRO A 54 17.97 -40.82 -24.88
CA PRO A 54 16.60 -41.18 -24.55
C PRO A 54 16.37 -41.01 -23.04
N MET A 55 15.71 -39.92 -22.64
CA MET A 55 15.07 -39.88 -21.33
C MET A 55 13.71 -40.59 -21.40
N PRO A 56 13.41 -41.49 -20.46
CA PRO A 56 12.13 -42.19 -20.41
C PRO A 56 10.98 -41.20 -20.17
N ALA A 57 9.92 -41.36 -20.96
CA ALA A 57 8.66 -40.63 -20.82
C ALA A 57 8.06 -40.84 -19.43
N SER A 58 8.21 -39.87 -18.53
CA SER A 58 7.66 -39.91 -17.17
C SER A 58 6.95 -38.60 -16.81
N PHE A 59 6.02 -38.15 -17.67
CA PHE A 59 5.08 -37.07 -17.34
C PHE A 59 3.65 -37.32 -17.86
N ALA A 60 3.32 -38.56 -18.27
CA ALA A 60 1.99 -38.93 -18.75
C ALA A 60 1.07 -39.56 -17.67
N GLN A 61 1.29 -39.30 -16.39
CA GLN A 61 0.45 -39.85 -15.31
C GLN A 61 0.16 -38.80 -14.22
N MET A 62 -0.71 -37.84 -14.54
CA MET A 62 -1.54 -37.21 -13.49
C MET A 62 -2.88 -37.97 -13.44
N PRO A 63 -3.17 -38.72 -12.37
CA PRO A 63 -4.49 -39.31 -12.21
C PRO A 63 -5.52 -38.20 -12.02
N ARG A 64 -6.49 -38.15 -12.93
CA ARG A 64 -7.72 -37.36 -12.79
C ARG A 64 -8.37 -37.71 -11.45
N VAL A 65 -8.59 -36.72 -10.59
CA VAL A 65 -9.45 -36.88 -9.41
C VAL A 65 -10.88 -37.10 -9.90
N PRO A 66 -11.50 -38.27 -9.64
CA PRO A 66 -12.91 -38.47 -9.97
C PRO A 66 -13.78 -37.72 -8.96
N GLN A 67 -14.52 -36.73 -9.44
CA GLN A 67 -15.69 -36.21 -8.73
C GLN A 67 -16.78 -37.28 -8.78
N HIS A 68 -17.10 -37.91 -7.65
CA HIS A 68 -18.25 -38.81 -7.54
C HIS A 68 -19.30 -38.23 -6.56
N PRO A 69 -20.54 -38.01 -7.01
CA PRO A 69 -21.67 -37.68 -6.14
C PRO A 69 -22.39 -38.94 -5.67
N SER A 70 -22.52 -39.12 -4.35
CA SER A 70 -23.46 -40.08 -3.74
C SER A 70 -23.79 -39.57 -2.34
N ARG A 71 -24.84 -38.77 -2.15
CA ARG A 71 -26.22 -39.22 -1.88
C ARG A 71 -26.31 -40.50 -1.04
N LEU A 72 -26.65 -40.26 0.23
CA LEU A 72 -27.71 -40.92 1.01
C LEU A 72 -27.55 -42.40 1.35
N ARG A 73 -27.27 -42.66 2.64
CA ARG A 73 -27.64 -43.81 3.50
C ARG A 73 -26.53 -43.88 4.56
N ALA A 74 -26.75 -43.69 5.85
CA ALA A 74 -27.77 -44.30 6.69
C ALA A 74 -27.77 -43.49 8.00
N TRP A 75 -28.92 -42.97 8.44
CA TRP A 75 -29.78 -43.64 9.43
C TRP A 75 -29.36 -43.20 10.86
N ARG A 76 -30.06 -42.20 11.40
CA ARG A 76 -31.05 -42.35 12.50
C ARG A 76 -30.33 -42.52 13.84
N PHE A 77 -30.49 -41.67 14.85
CA PHE A 77 -31.66 -41.00 15.41
C PHE A 77 -31.11 -39.74 16.13
N ALA A 78 -31.61 -38.54 15.91
CA ALA A 78 -32.67 -38.00 16.76
C ALA A 78 -33.32 -36.78 16.08
N ALA A 79 -34.61 -36.93 15.81
CA ALA A 79 -35.54 -35.88 15.43
C ALA A 79 -35.93 -35.04 16.68
N PRO A 80 -36.85 -34.07 16.59
CA PRO A 80 -36.76 -32.82 15.84
C PRO A 80 -37.32 -31.62 16.67
N LEU A 81 -37.00 -30.38 16.29
CA LEU A 81 -37.96 -29.28 16.50
C LEU A 81 -37.93 -28.33 15.30
N VAL A 82 -38.73 -28.67 14.31
CA VAL A 82 -39.33 -27.68 13.42
C VAL A 82 -40.31 -26.90 14.29
N ILE A 83 -40.08 -25.59 14.45
CA ILE A 83 -41.05 -24.47 14.60
C ILE A 83 -40.27 -23.31 15.24
N ALA A 84 -39.71 -22.45 14.39
CA ALA A 84 -39.60 -21.00 14.62
C ALA A 84 -39.23 -20.31 13.29
N LEU A 85 -39.86 -20.73 12.20
CA LEU A 85 -40.00 -19.92 11.00
C LEU A 85 -41.14 -18.92 11.25
N THR A 86 -40.90 -17.97 12.15
CA THR A 86 -41.73 -16.81 12.41
C THR A 86 -40.78 -15.64 12.66
N PHE A 87 -40.14 -15.21 11.56
CA PHE A 87 -39.70 -13.83 11.46
C PHE A 87 -40.99 -13.00 11.41
N PRO A 88 -41.26 -12.21 12.46
CA PRO A 88 -41.25 -10.79 12.23
C PRO A 88 -40.61 -10.08 13.43
N ALA A 89 -39.42 -9.53 13.24
CA ALA A 89 -38.97 -8.40 14.04
C ALA A 89 -39.08 -7.13 13.20
N PRO A 90 -40.21 -6.40 13.22
CA PRO A 90 -40.22 -5.01 12.81
C PRO A 90 -39.66 -4.21 14.00
N GLY A 91 -38.35 -4.01 14.04
CA GLY A 91 -37.68 -3.47 15.23
C GLY A 91 -36.40 -2.72 14.94
N ARG A 92 -36.55 -1.58 14.23
CA ARG A 92 -35.51 -0.57 13.89
C ARG A 92 -34.36 -1.06 13.02
N ALA A 93 -33.96 -0.23 12.07
CA ALA A 93 -32.66 -0.30 11.42
C ALA A 93 -31.58 -0.61 12.48
N LYS A 94 -30.97 -1.80 12.40
CA LYS A 94 -29.72 -2.10 13.11
C LYS A 94 -28.64 -1.25 12.47
N THR A 95 -28.62 0.04 12.78
CA THR A 95 -27.39 0.81 12.71
C THR A 95 -26.40 0.07 13.62
N PRO A 96 -25.26 -0.41 13.09
CA PRO A 96 -24.25 -1.05 13.91
C PRO A 96 -23.96 -0.15 15.12
N PRO A 97 -23.74 -0.72 16.31
CA PRO A 97 -23.35 0.09 17.44
C PRO A 97 -22.13 0.92 17.03
N PRO A 98 -22.11 2.23 17.32
CA PRO A 98 -21.05 3.14 16.86
C PRO A 98 -19.66 2.76 17.40
N THR A 99 -19.60 1.78 18.30
CA THR A 99 -18.36 1.18 18.81
C THR A 99 -17.59 0.42 17.72
N ALA A 100 -18.26 -0.19 16.74
CA ALA A 100 -17.59 -0.98 15.71
C ALA A 100 -16.62 -0.15 14.85
N GLU A 101 -16.97 1.11 14.57
CA GLU A 101 -16.14 2.03 13.78
C GLU A 101 -14.94 2.52 14.61
N ILE A 102 -15.11 2.71 15.92
CA ILE A 102 -14.00 3.07 16.82
C ILE A 102 -13.03 1.91 17.00
N ASP A 103 -13.53 0.68 17.11
CA ASP A 103 -12.69 -0.51 17.15
C ASP A 103 -11.90 -0.67 15.85
N ALA A 104 -12.52 -0.42 14.69
CA ALA A 104 -11.83 -0.41 13.40
C ALA A 104 -10.72 0.64 13.34
N ALA A 105 -10.97 1.86 13.84
CA ALA A 105 -9.97 2.92 13.92
C ALA A 105 -8.78 2.54 14.82
N GLN A 106 -9.03 1.91 15.98
CA GLN A 106 -7.96 1.42 16.86
C GLN A 106 -7.09 0.38 16.16
N VAL A 107 -7.71 -0.58 15.47
CA VAL A 107 -6.97 -1.60 14.70
C VAL A 107 -6.14 -0.97 13.58
N ALA A 108 -6.65 0.06 12.89
CA ALA A 108 -5.92 0.77 11.86
C ALA A 108 -4.67 1.48 12.43
N ILE A 109 -4.80 2.16 13.59
CA ILE A 109 -3.66 2.81 14.27
C ILE A 109 -2.60 1.77 14.66
N LEU A 110 -3.00 0.66 15.29
CA LEU A 110 -2.06 -0.42 15.65
C LEU A 110 -1.32 -0.98 14.42
N ARG A 111 -2.01 -1.08 13.28
CA ARG A 111 -1.42 -1.53 12.02
C ARG A 111 -0.43 -0.51 11.45
N ALA A 112 -0.70 0.78 11.61
CA ALA A 112 0.21 1.86 11.22
C ALA A 112 1.45 1.89 12.13
N GLU A 113 1.28 1.75 13.44
CA GLU A 113 2.38 1.63 14.41
C GLU A 113 3.27 0.43 14.09
N GLY A 114 2.68 -0.73 13.80
CA GLY A 114 3.44 -1.92 13.36
C GLY A 114 4.12 -1.79 12.00
N ALA A 115 3.90 -0.69 11.26
CA ALA A 115 4.61 -0.34 10.04
C ALA A 115 5.63 0.79 10.27
N ASP A 116 6.00 1.06 11.51
CA ASP A 116 6.95 2.10 11.93
C ASP A 116 6.53 3.52 11.52
N ALA A 117 5.22 3.76 11.44
CA ALA A 117 4.68 5.08 11.09
C ALA A 117 5.05 6.18 12.08
N GLU A 118 5.50 5.83 13.29
CA GLU A 118 6.03 6.80 14.26
C GLU A 118 7.29 7.52 13.75
N HIS A 119 8.09 6.85 12.92
CA HIS A 119 9.32 7.39 12.36
C HIS A 119 9.13 7.97 10.96
N TYR A 120 8.30 7.33 10.13
CA TYR A 120 8.18 7.68 8.71
C TYR A 120 6.94 8.50 8.36
N ALA A 121 5.90 8.49 9.21
CA ALA A 121 4.63 9.17 8.97
C ALA A 121 4.01 9.74 10.26
N ASN A 122 4.84 10.32 11.12
CA ASN A 122 4.46 10.75 12.47
C ASN A 122 3.25 11.70 12.48
N GLU A 123 3.23 12.66 11.56
CA GLU A 123 2.17 13.68 11.47
C GLU A 123 0.78 13.06 11.19
N ALA A 124 0.71 12.10 10.25
CA ALA A 124 -0.53 11.39 9.94
C ALA A 124 -0.99 10.50 11.10
N LEU A 125 -0.04 9.85 11.79
CA LEU A 125 -0.32 9.06 12.99
C LEU A 125 -0.87 9.94 14.13
N LEU A 126 -0.33 11.14 14.32
CA LEU A 126 -0.84 12.12 15.28
C LEU A 126 -2.25 12.59 14.93
N ARG A 127 -2.53 12.86 13.64
CA ARG A 127 -3.89 13.19 13.16
C ARG A 127 -4.88 12.06 13.43
N ALA A 128 -4.49 10.81 13.16
CA ALA A 128 -5.32 9.65 13.46
C ALA A 128 -5.65 9.52 14.96
N ARG A 129 -4.63 9.65 15.83
CA ARG A 129 -4.80 9.62 17.29
C ARG A 129 -5.70 10.77 17.79
N ALA A 130 -5.52 11.97 17.25
CA ALA A 130 -6.36 13.13 17.60
C ALA A 130 -7.82 12.95 17.18
N ALA A 131 -8.08 12.42 15.99
CA ALA A 131 -9.42 12.13 15.51
C ALA A 131 -10.11 11.03 16.34
N LEU A 132 -9.36 10.01 16.78
CA LEU A 132 -9.88 8.99 17.67
C LEU A 132 -10.29 9.57 19.04
N ALA A 133 -9.48 10.45 19.62
CA ALA A 133 -9.84 11.17 20.84
C ALA A 133 -11.12 12.00 20.66
N GLN A 134 -11.29 12.66 19.50
CA GLN A 134 -12.50 13.40 19.16
C GLN A 134 -13.72 12.46 19.02
N ALA A 135 -13.55 11.28 18.41
CA ALA A 135 -14.61 10.28 18.29
C ALA A 135 -15.10 9.80 19.67
N GLN A 136 -14.18 9.55 20.60
CA GLN A 136 -14.51 9.17 21.97
C GLN A 136 -15.24 10.29 22.72
N ALA A 137 -14.80 11.54 22.55
CA ALA A 137 -15.48 12.70 23.13
C ALA A 137 -16.91 12.88 22.56
N ALA A 138 -17.09 12.66 21.26
CA ALA A 138 -18.41 12.71 20.62
C ALA A 138 -19.35 11.59 21.13
N LEU A 139 -18.83 10.38 21.37
CA LEU A 139 -19.61 9.32 22.03
C LEU A 139 -20.05 9.69 23.44
N ALA A 140 -19.15 10.25 24.25
CA ALA A 140 -19.48 10.72 25.60
C ALA A 140 -20.57 11.81 25.55
N ALA A 141 -20.55 12.67 24.53
CA ALA A 141 -21.57 13.67 24.25
C ALA A 141 -22.86 13.10 23.60
N ARG A 142 -22.98 11.77 23.44
CA ARG A 142 -24.07 11.07 22.74
C ARG A 142 -24.26 11.48 21.26
N ARG A 143 -23.26 12.10 20.64
CA ARG A 143 -23.23 12.47 19.22
C ARG A 143 -22.65 11.32 18.40
N LYS A 144 -23.49 10.32 18.11
CA LYS A 144 -23.06 9.07 17.47
C LYS A 144 -22.57 9.27 16.04
N ASP A 145 -23.23 10.13 15.27
CA ASP A 145 -22.85 10.37 13.87
C ASP A 145 -21.50 11.09 13.75
N ASP A 146 -21.28 12.12 14.59
CA ASP A 146 -19.99 12.78 14.73
C ASP A 146 -18.89 11.79 15.13
N ALA A 147 -19.19 10.89 16.08
CA ALA A 147 -18.24 9.87 16.51
C ALA A 147 -17.85 8.91 15.37
N VAL A 148 -18.82 8.48 14.56
CA VAL A 148 -18.58 7.62 13.40
C VAL A 148 -17.75 8.36 12.35
N ALA A 149 -18.07 9.62 12.06
CA ALA A 149 -17.30 10.43 11.10
C ALA A 149 -15.84 10.59 11.54
N GLN A 150 -15.61 10.91 12.81
CA GLN A 150 -14.28 11.05 13.38
C GLN A 150 -13.51 9.73 13.43
N ALA A 151 -14.18 8.61 13.75
CA ALA A 151 -13.56 7.29 13.73
C ALA A 151 -13.11 6.87 12.32
N ARG A 152 -13.93 7.14 11.29
CA ARG A 152 -13.55 6.88 9.89
C ARG A 152 -12.40 7.74 9.43
N LEU A 153 -12.37 9.01 9.83
CA LEU A 153 -11.25 9.89 9.56
C LEU A 153 -9.97 9.37 10.23
N ALA A 154 -10.06 8.95 11.49
CA ALA A 154 -8.94 8.34 12.20
C ALA A 154 -8.40 7.09 11.48
N ALA A 155 -9.30 6.20 11.02
CA ALA A 155 -8.92 5.02 10.26
C ALA A 155 -8.23 5.37 8.92
N ALA A 156 -8.77 6.33 8.17
CA ALA A 156 -8.20 6.76 6.90
C ALA A 156 -6.81 7.38 7.06
N GLU A 157 -6.60 8.22 8.08
CA GLU A 157 -5.28 8.80 8.39
C GLU A 157 -4.27 7.74 8.83
N ALA A 158 -4.71 6.74 9.60
CA ALA A 158 -3.85 5.62 9.99
C ALA A 158 -3.45 4.74 8.80
N ASP A 159 -4.39 4.40 7.91
CA ASP A 159 -4.09 3.65 6.69
C ASP A 159 -3.17 4.44 5.75
N TYR A 160 -3.33 5.77 5.66
CA TYR A 160 -2.39 6.65 4.96
C TYR A 160 -0.99 6.60 5.58
N ALA A 161 -0.88 6.74 6.91
CA ALA A 161 0.40 6.67 7.61
C ALA A 161 1.11 5.32 7.37
N GLN A 162 0.34 4.23 7.39
CA GLN A 162 0.84 2.89 7.09
C GLN A 162 1.38 2.78 5.66
N ALA A 163 0.62 3.25 4.67
CA ALA A 163 1.02 3.21 3.27
C ALA A 163 2.30 4.02 3.04
N ARG A 164 2.37 5.23 3.63
CA ARG A 164 3.54 6.11 3.53
C ARG A 164 4.79 5.48 4.12
N SER A 165 4.67 4.82 5.26
CA SER A 165 5.81 4.19 5.93
C SER A 165 6.37 3.03 5.12
N ARG A 166 5.48 2.19 4.56
CA ARG A 166 5.87 1.10 3.66
C ARG A 166 6.56 1.62 2.40
N GLU A 167 6.09 2.72 1.84
CA GLU A 167 6.71 3.34 0.68
C GLU A 167 8.17 3.72 0.95
N ILE A 168 8.43 4.39 2.08
CA ILE A 168 9.79 4.84 2.44
C ILE A 168 10.71 3.64 2.68
N VAL A 169 10.25 2.63 3.43
CA VAL A 169 11.02 1.40 3.66
C VAL A 169 11.39 0.70 2.34
N LEU A 170 10.46 0.62 1.39
CA LEU A 170 10.72 0.03 0.08
C LEU A 170 11.69 0.89 -0.75
N GLN A 171 11.60 2.21 -0.68
CA GLN A 171 12.55 3.11 -1.36
C GLN A 171 13.97 2.93 -0.83
N ASP A 172 14.13 2.83 0.49
CA ASP A 172 15.43 2.59 1.12
C ASP A 172 16.00 1.22 0.75
N GLU A 173 15.16 0.18 0.74
CA GLU A 173 15.58 -1.14 0.28
C GLU A 173 16.04 -1.10 -1.18
N LEU A 174 15.28 -0.45 -2.07
CA LEU A 174 15.67 -0.31 -3.47
C LEU A 174 16.98 0.46 -3.65
N ALA A 175 17.19 1.54 -2.89
CA ALA A 175 18.44 2.30 -2.90
C ALA A 175 19.62 1.42 -2.44
N ARG A 176 19.45 0.65 -1.37
CA ARG A 176 20.45 -0.28 -0.86
C ARG A 176 20.82 -1.35 -1.88
N ARG A 177 19.83 -1.99 -2.51
CA ARG A 177 20.06 -3.02 -3.55
C ARG A 177 20.79 -2.45 -4.76
N ARG A 178 20.48 -1.21 -5.16
CA ARG A 178 21.19 -0.54 -6.26
C ARG A 178 22.65 -0.27 -5.92
N ALA A 179 22.92 0.21 -4.70
CA ALA A 179 24.29 0.43 -4.23
C ALA A 179 25.09 -0.88 -4.19
N GLU A 180 24.50 -1.96 -3.68
CA GLU A 180 25.09 -3.31 -3.68
C GLU A 180 25.42 -3.79 -5.10
N ILE A 181 24.52 -3.60 -6.07
CA ILE A 181 24.79 -3.97 -7.47
C ILE A 181 25.96 -3.17 -8.06
N VAL A 182 26.02 -1.86 -7.80
CA VAL A 182 27.12 -1.01 -8.27
C VAL A 182 28.44 -1.45 -7.67
N GLU A 183 28.47 -1.72 -6.36
CA GLU A 183 29.66 -2.22 -5.66
C GLU A 183 30.12 -3.57 -6.22
N LEU A 184 29.20 -4.50 -6.45
CA LEU A 184 29.53 -5.81 -7.03
C LEU A 184 30.07 -5.69 -8.46
N ARG A 185 29.50 -4.81 -9.28
CA ARG A 185 29.99 -4.55 -10.64
C ARG A 185 31.41 -3.99 -10.63
N GLN A 186 31.69 -3.00 -9.78
CA GLN A 186 33.04 -2.44 -9.63
C GLN A 186 34.06 -3.50 -9.20
N LYS A 187 33.70 -4.36 -8.24
CA LYS A 187 34.55 -5.47 -7.80
C LYS A 187 34.87 -6.46 -8.91
N LEU A 188 33.89 -6.77 -9.78
CA LEU A 188 34.08 -7.66 -10.91
C LEU A 188 34.94 -7.03 -12.01
N ASP A 189 34.74 -5.74 -12.31
CA ASP A 189 35.53 -5.02 -13.30
C ASP A 189 37.01 -4.93 -12.88
N MET A 190 37.30 -4.72 -11.58
CA MET A 190 38.67 -4.75 -11.05
C MET A 190 39.30 -6.15 -11.07
N ALA A 191 38.51 -7.21 -10.91
CA ALA A 191 39.00 -8.59 -10.95
C ALA A 191 39.25 -9.09 -12.39
N VAL A 192 38.61 -8.47 -13.39
CA VAL A 192 38.74 -8.79 -14.82
C VAL A 192 39.85 -7.97 -15.51
N ALA A 193 40.32 -6.88 -14.88
CA ALA A 193 41.47 -6.13 -15.37
C ALA A 193 42.77 -6.99 -15.25
N PRO A 194 43.45 -7.30 -16.38
CA PRO A 194 44.58 -8.24 -16.44
C PRO A 194 45.87 -7.71 -15.81
#